data_AF-A0A1E8VX30-F1
#
_entry.id   AF-A0A1E8VX30-F1
#
_cell.length_a   1.000
_cell.length_b   1.000
_cell.length_c   1.000
_cell.angle_alpha   90.00
_cell.angle_beta   90.00
_cell.angle_gamma   90.00
#
_symmetry.space_group_name_H-M   'P 1'
#
loop_
_entity.id
_entity.type
_entity.pdbx_description
1 polymer ?
#
loop_
_entity_poly.entity_id
_entity_poly.type
_entity_poly.pdbx_seq_one_letter_code
_entity_poly.pdbx_strand_id
1 'polypeptide(L)'
;MNQQAFDAGKAALQRGDVPEAVRQLSAAKGPGEVSGAVDHQLGNCFMRMGRYADAARCYADALQDRSYGHAGALACNRGRALLAANRPQEAVASLTMAVKDEGYPTPYKAYLALGDAYKRLGNVREAGVAYRSAAIDENNPNPSAALRELGGSFMQMGRAVDAVEAYRTALDFSQPLGGQNAIYGDLGLAYVAANRMSEAVDAFAHATADGSYQLRPEVQAAYDAAQKAVRAIQGGGPSETDAFLAAAGYGAGVDPLDPTGATGEFMPSPEDTGFFSVTEAELVEQDRHDRKIRRKHKHRGLKAFLILLLLLVLVAGALGLAFYRGYGWPMQDSVVESLFSANASGGDVTPYLAAGVSDEQRAQIQTLLPTTVSSVGVSDVTRSMTSSQLTATATLPAGGAQQYHVTLVRDGIGWKVSSVEVAYASRTEDSTTVSPDSSVGTSTGTISSTTTSN
;
A
#
# COMPACT_ATOMS: atom_id res chain seq x y z
N MET A 1 -12.16 24.60 30.70
CA MET A 1 -10.78 24.09 30.77
C MET A 1 -9.85 25.29 30.83
N ASN A 2 -8.84 25.27 31.70
CA ASN A 2 -7.79 26.28 31.70
C ASN A 2 -6.79 26.00 30.57
N GLN A 3 -6.90 26.79 29.50
CA GLN A 3 -6.13 26.62 28.26
C GLN A 3 -4.61 26.79 28.48
N GLN A 4 -4.20 27.75 29.32
CA GLN A 4 -2.78 27.99 29.59
C GLN A 4 -2.11 26.79 30.27
N ALA A 5 -2.77 26.21 31.27
CA ALA A 5 -2.30 25.01 31.94
C ALA A 5 -2.29 23.79 31.01
N PHE A 6 -3.30 23.66 30.14
CA PHE A 6 -3.35 22.60 29.13
C PHE A 6 -2.19 22.68 28.14
N ASP A 7 -1.89 23.87 27.61
CA ASP A 7 -0.80 24.07 26.67
C ASP A 7 0.58 23.91 27.34
N ALA A 8 0.74 24.37 28.57
CA ALA A 8 1.94 24.13 29.38
C ALA A 8 2.18 22.62 29.60
N GLY A 9 1.11 21.87 29.91
CA GLY A 9 1.16 20.42 30.10
C GLY A 9 1.54 19.66 28.84
N LYS A 10 0.97 20.01 27.68
CA LYS A 10 1.38 19.43 26.38
C LYS A 10 2.85 19.74 26.08
N ALA A 11 3.30 20.97 26.32
CA ALA A 11 4.69 21.36 26.08
C ALA A 11 5.67 20.59 26.99
N ALA A 12 5.31 20.36 28.25
CA ALA A 12 6.09 19.51 29.15
C ALA A 12 6.18 18.06 28.64
N LEU A 13 5.06 17.50 28.15
CA LEU A 13 5.02 16.15 27.58
C LEU A 13 5.90 16.02 26.32
N GLN A 14 5.94 17.05 25.47
CA GLN A 14 6.81 17.10 24.29
C GLN A 14 8.30 17.11 24.67
N ARG A 15 8.66 17.79 25.77
CA ARG A 15 10.02 17.79 26.33
C ARG A 15 10.38 16.49 27.09
N GLY A 16 9.41 15.59 27.30
CA GLY A 16 9.60 14.37 28.07
C GLY A 16 9.49 14.53 29.59
N ASP A 17 9.15 15.72 30.08
CA ASP A 17 8.92 15.98 31.50
C ASP A 17 7.50 15.56 31.89
N VAL A 18 7.33 14.25 32.11
CA VAL A 18 6.02 13.64 32.40
C VAL A 18 5.45 14.09 33.76
N PRO A 19 6.23 14.23 34.85
CA PRO A 19 5.71 14.75 36.12
C PRO A 19 5.13 16.17 36.01
N GLU A 20 5.84 17.09 35.37
CA GLU A 20 5.33 18.45 35.17
C GLU A 20 4.11 18.46 34.24
N ALA A 21 4.10 17.61 33.19
CA ALA A 21 2.95 17.47 32.32
C ALA A 21 1.70 17.05 33.11
N VAL A 22 1.80 16.06 34.00
CA VAL A 22 0.67 15.64 34.86
C VAL A 22 0.22 16.80 35.74
N ARG A 23 1.13 17.52 36.41
CA ARG A 23 0.78 18.64 37.28
C ARG A 23 0.00 19.73 36.53
N GLN A 24 0.48 20.12 35.36
CA GLN A 24 -0.13 21.16 34.53
C GLN A 24 -1.47 20.70 33.91
N LEU A 25 -1.54 19.47 33.41
CA LEU A 25 -2.78 18.91 32.86
C LEU A 25 -3.85 18.71 33.94
N SER A 26 -3.47 18.28 35.15
CA SER A 26 -4.41 18.20 36.28
C SER A 26 -4.91 19.58 36.70
N ALA A 27 -4.07 20.62 36.62
CA ALA A 27 -4.50 22.00 36.86
C ALA A 27 -5.34 22.59 35.71
N ALA A 28 -5.34 21.97 34.53
CA ALA A 28 -6.12 22.41 33.37
C ALA A 28 -7.62 22.14 33.51
N LYS A 29 -8.01 21.26 34.44
CA LYS A 29 -9.39 20.81 34.65
C LYS A 29 -9.82 21.04 36.09
N GLY A 30 -10.92 21.75 36.30
CA GLY A 30 -11.50 21.95 37.62
C GLY A 30 -12.12 20.67 38.21
N PRO A 31 -12.38 20.60 39.52
CA PRO A 31 -13.09 19.48 40.12
C PRO A 31 -14.48 19.27 39.47
N GLY A 32 -14.76 18.06 38.99
CA GLY A 32 -16.03 17.71 38.34
C GLY A 32 -16.20 18.21 36.90
N GLU A 33 -15.24 18.95 36.36
CA GLU A 33 -15.24 19.36 34.97
C GLU A 33 -14.94 18.16 34.05
N VAL A 34 -15.72 18.01 32.98
CA VAL A 34 -15.51 17.00 31.94
C VAL A 34 -14.66 17.62 30.83
N SER A 35 -13.52 17.00 30.51
CA SER A 35 -12.66 17.45 29.40
C SER A 35 -11.90 16.28 28.79
N GLY A 36 -12.40 15.77 27.67
CA GLY A 36 -11.82 14.63 26.98
C GLY A 36 -10.38 14.89 26.51
N ALA A 37 -10.09 16.12 26.11
CA ALA A 37 -8.75 16.53 25.72
C ALA A 37 -7.73 16.43 26.87
N VAL A 38 -8.08 16.91 28.06
CA VAL A 38 -7.20 16.82 29.24
C VAL A 38 -7.02 15.38 29.66
N ASP A 39 -8.12 14.63 29.77
CA ASP A 39 -8.12 13.25 30.24
C ASP A 39 -7.37 12.31 29.29
N HIS A 40 -7.46 12.55 27.98
CA HIS A 40 -6.63 11.86 26.99
C HIS A 40 -5.13 12.11 27.24
N GLN A 41 -4.71 13.36 27.42
CA GLN A 41 -3.29 13.68 27.65
C GLN A 41 -2.78 13.15 29.00
N LEU A 42 -3.60 13.20 30.05
CA LEU A 42 -3.27 12.57 31.33
C LEU A 42 -3.11 11.06 31.19
N GLY A 43 -3.99 10.39 30.44
CA GLY A 43 -3.86 8.97 30.11
C GLY A 43 -2.52 8.66 29.43
N ASN A 44 -2.11 9.48 28.46
CA ASN A 44 -0.82 9.34 27.79
C ASN A 44 0.37 9.53 28.74
N CYS A 45 0.28 10.47 29.69
CA CYS A 45 1.29 10.66 30.72
C CYS A 45 1.40 9.43 31.63
N PHE A 46 0.28 8.90 32.12
CA PHE A 46 0.27 7.72 32.97
C PHE A 46 0.76 6.45 32.27
N MET A 47 0.51 6.32 30.96
CA MET A 47 1.11 5.25 30.15
C MET A 47 2.65 5.33 30.17
N ARG A 48 3.23 6.53 30.03
CA ARG A 48 4.69 6.72 30.07
C ARG A 48 5.28 6.46 31.45
N MET A 49 4.51 6.72 32.52
CA MET A 49 4.92 6.44 33.90
C MET A 49 4.75 4.97 34.31
N GLY A 50 4.22 4.11 33.44
CA GLY A 50 3.90 2.72 33.81
C GLY A 50 2.67 2.58 34.72
N ARG A 51 1.93 3.67 34.98
CA ARG A 51 0.72 3.69 35.81
C ARG A 51 -0.51 3.31 34.97
N TYR A 52 -0.51 2.08 34.48
CA TYR A 52 -1.47 1.63 33.46
C TYR A 52 -2.93 1.63 33.91
N ALA A 53 -3.19 1.33 35.19
CA ALA A 53 -4.55 1.38 35.74
C ALA A 53 -5.12 2.81 35.76
N ASP A 54 -4.29 3.80 36.12
CA ASP A 54 -4.67 5.22 36.10
C ASP A 54 -4.85 5.72 34.67
N ALA A 55 -3.97 5.31 33.74
CA ALA A 55 -4.13 5.60 32.32
C ALA A 55 -5.47 5.09 31.78
N ALA A 56 -5.84 3.85 32.10
CA ALA A 56 -7.12 3.27 31.69
C ALA A 56 -8.32 4.03 32.25
N ARG A 57 -8.21 4.59 33.46
CA ARG A 57 -9.25 5.46 34.05
C ARG A 57 -9.34 6.79 33.30
N CYS A 58 -8.22 7.47 33.06
CA CYS A 58 -8.23 8.73 32.31
C CYS A 58 -8.77 8.55 30.88
N TYR A 59 -8.43 7.47 30.17
CA TYR A 59 -9.05 7.21 28.87
C TYR A 59 -10.55 6.90 28.98
N ALA A 60 -11.01 6.28 30.07
CA ALA A 60 -12.44 6.07 30.31
C ALA A 60 -13.16 7.40 30.59
N ASP A 61 -12.55 8.30 31.37
CA ASP A 61 -13.07 9.65 31.62
C ASP A 61 -13.12 10.45 30.32
N ALA A 62 -12.09 10.34 29.46
CA ALA A 62 -12.07 10.99 28.17
C ALA A 62 -13.19 10.51 27.23
N LEU A 63 -13.56 9.23 27.30
CA LEU A 63 -14.67 8.65 26.54
C LEU A 63 -16.06 9.14 27.02
N GLN A 64 -16.17 9.73 28.21
CA GLN A 64 -17.41 10.35 28.68
C GLN A 64 -17.68 11.68 27.97
N ASP A 65 -16.63 12.38 27.51
CA ASP A 65 -16.75 13.60 26.73
C ASP A 65 -17.02 13.30 25.25
N ARG A 66 -18.30 13.13 24.91
CA ARG A 66 -18.72 12.87 23.53
C ARG A 66 -18.37 14.00 22.57
N SER A 67 -18.21 15.23 23.06
CA SER A 67 -17.88 16.39 22.23
C SER A 67 -16.41 16.40 21.77
N TYR A 68 -15.53 15.69 22.50
CA TYR A 68 -14.13 15.56 22.15
C TYR A 68 -13.88 14.67 20.93
N GLY A 69 -14.77 13.70 20.67
CA GLY A 69 -14.63 12.74 19.58
C GLY A 69 -13.52 11.71 19.82
N HIS A 70 -12.98 11.16 18.73
CA HIS A 70 -11.90 10.15 18.76
C HIS A 70 -12.21 8.87 19.57
N ALA A 71 -13.49 8.48 19.65
CA ALA A 71 -13.94 7.37 20.50
C ALA A 71 -13.13 6.08 20.26
N GLY A 72 -12.91 5.68 19.01
CA GLY A 72 -12.16 4.48 18.67
C GLY A 72 -10.69 4.53 19.08
N ALA A 73 -10.03 5.70 18.93
CA ALA A 73 -8.65 5.88 19.36
C ALA A 73 -8.51 5.83 20.89
N LEU A 74 -9.42 6.49 21.62
CA LEU A 74 -9.46 6.47 23.08
C LEU A 74 -9.77 5.07 23.62
N ALA A 75 -10.72 4.37 22.99
CA ALA A 75 -11.06 2.98 23.30
C ALA A 75 -9.88 2.03 23.08
N CYS A 76 -9.13 2.21 21.98
CA CYS A 76 -7.91 1.46 21.69
C CYS A 76 -6.83 1.74 22.76
N ASN A 77 -6.62 3.01 23.12
CA ASN A 77 -5.64 3.39 24.14
C ASN A 77 -6.01 2.84 25.52
N ARG A 78 -7.29 2.89 25.91
CA ARG A 78 -7.82 2.24 27.13
C ARG A 78 -7.56 0.74 27.13
N GLY A 79 -7.85 0.07 26.02
CA GLY A 79 -7.60 -1.36 25.85
C GLY A 79 -6.13 -1.74 26.05
N ARG A 80 -5.21 -0.99 25.43
CA ARG A 80 -3.76 -1.19 25.59
C ARG A 80 -3.30 -0.93 27.03
N ALA A 81 -3.83 0.10 27.69
CA ALA A 81 -3.56 0.36 29.10
C ALA A 81 -4.04 -0.80 29.99
N LEU A 82 -5.23 -1.34 29.73
CA LEU A 82 -5.76 -2.49 30.47
C LEU A 82 -4.91 -3.76 30.26
N LEU A 83 -4.39 -4.01 29.05
CA LEU A 83 -3.46 -5.12 28.82
C LEU A 83 -2.15 -4.94 29.57
N ALA A 84 -1.60 -3.73 29.57
CA ALA A 84 -0.40 -3.42 30.35
C ALA A 84 -0.64 -3.55 31.87
N ALA A 85 -1.86 -3.26 32.34
CA ALA A 85 -2.30 -3.50 33.71
C ALA A 85 -2.68 -4.97 34.02
N ASN A 86 -2.43 -5.91 33.09
CA ASN A 86 -2.80 -7.31 33.20
C ASN A 86 -4.31 -7.58 33.43
N ARG A 87 -5.17 -6.77 32.80
CA ARG A 87 -6.65 -6.89 32.84
C ARG A 87 -7.22 -7.19 31.44
N PRO A 88 -6.88 -8.36 30.86
CA PRO A 88 -7.22 -8.67 29.46
C PRO A 88 -8.73 -8.75 29.20
N GLN A 89 -9.52 -9.21 30.17
CA GLN A 89 -10.98 -9.32 30.03
C GLN A 89 -11.64 -7.95 29.78
N GLU A 90 -11.23 -6.90 30.51
CA GLU A 90 -11.74 -5.55 30.31
C GLU A 90 -11.15 -4.87 29.07
N ALA A 91 -9.94 -5.26 28.69
CA ALA A 91 -9.32 -4.79 27.45
C ALA A 91 -10.15 -5.21 26.24
N VAL A 92 -10.64 -6.45 26.19
CA VAL A 92 -11.50 -6.96 25.11
C VAL A 92 -12.70 -6.04 24.89
N ALA A 93 -13.40 -5.62 25.96
CA ALA A 93 -14.55 -4.73 25.83
C ALA A 93 -14.16 -3.38 25.20
N SER A 94 -13.06 -2.77 25.67
CA SER A 94 -12.58 -1.48 25.13
C SER A 94 -12.13 -1.60 23.68
N LEU A 95 -11.42 -2.66 23.33
CA LEU A 95 -10.89 -2.90 21.99
C LEU A 95 -12.01 -3.27 21.01
N THR A 96 -13.04 -3.98 21.48
CA THR A 96 -14.25 -4.25 20.70
C THR A 96 -15.00 -2.97 20.36
N MET A 97 -15.07 -2.02 21.29
CA MET A 97 -15.60 -0.69 21.02
C MET A 97 -14.75 0.06 19.98
N ALA A 98 -13.42 -0.06 20.04
CA ALA A 98 -12.53 0.57 19.08
C ALA A 98 -12.70 0.07 17.65
N VAL A 99 -12.82 -1.25 17.45
CA VAL A 99 -12.99 -1.84 16.10
C VAL A 99 -14.40 -1.67 15.52
N LYS A 100 -15.37 -1.27 16.34
CA LYS A 100 -16.74 -0.93 15.90
C LYS A 100 -16.89 0.54 15.51
N ASP A 101 -15.91 1.38 15.81
CA ASP A 101 -15.93 2.78 15.39
C ASP A 101 -15.42 2.90 13.95
N GLU A 102 -16.35 3.05 13.01
CA GLU A 102 -16.06 3.23 11.58
C GLU A 102 -15.21 4.49 11.30
N GLY A 103 -15.24 5.48 12.20
CA GLY A 103 -14.44 6.69 12.09
C GLY A 103 -13.00 6.52 12.59
N TYR A 104 -12.60 5.36 13.10
CA TYR A 104 -11.26 5.13 13.61
C TYR A 104 -10.25 4.88 12.47
N PRO A 105 -9.28 5.76 12.21
CA PRO A 105 -8.44 5.64 11.01
C PRO A 105 -7.40 4.51 11.04
N THR A 106 -7.13 3.94 12.21
CA THR A 106 -6.10 2.89 12.37
C THR A 106 -6.63 1.68 13.15
N PRO A 107 -7.69 1.01 12.66
CA PRO A 107 -8.33 -0.08 13.39
C PRO A 107 -7.41 -1.29 13.55
N TYR A 108 -6.41 -1.50 12.66
CA TYR A 108 -5.36 -2.50 12.85
C TYR A 108 -4.70 -2.44 14.23
N LYS A 109 -4.51 -1.25 14.84
CA LYS A 109 -3.92 -1.12 16.18
C LYS A 109 -4.80 -1.75 17.25
N ALA A 110 -6.11 -1.57 17.13
CA ALA A 110 -7.08 -2.18 18.04
C ALA A 110 -7.17 -3.69 17.80
N TYR A 111 -7.14 -4.15 16.55
CA TYR A 111 -7.10 -5.57 16.22
C TYR A 111 -5.84 -6.28 16.75
N LEU A 112 -4.65 -5.68 16.64
CA LEU A 112 -3.42 -6.22 17.23
C LEU A 112 -3.56 -6.40 18.74
N ALA A 113 -3.99 -5.33 19.44
CA ALA A 113 -4.20 -5.38 20.88
C ALA A 113 -5.32 -6.37 21.27
N LEU A 114 -6.36 -6.52 20.44
CA LEU A 114 -7.45 -7.47 20.68
C LEU A 114 -6.94 -8.91 20.54
N GLY A 115 -6.06 -9.17 19.58
CA GLY A 115 -5.33 -10.42 19.45
C GLY A 115 -4.53 -10.75 20.71
N ASP A 116 -3.77 -9.77 21.23
CA ASP A 116 -2.98 -9.94 22.45
C ASP A 116 -3.88 -10.22 23.66
N ALA A 117 -5.02 -9.54 23.76
CA ALA A 117 -6.01 -9.75 24.81
C ALA A 117 -6.56 -11.18 24.77
N TYR A 118 -6.97 -11.65 23.60
CA TYR A 118 -7.48 -13.00 23.43
C TYR A 118 -6.40 -14.08 23.69
N LYS A 119 -5.16 -13.88 23.25
CA LYS A 119 -4.04 -14.80 23.59
C LYS A 119 -3.83 -14.93 25.10
N ARG A 120 -3.86 -13.82 25.84
CA ARG A 120 -3.73 -13.85 27.32
C ARG A 120 -4.89 -14.54 28.03
N LEU A 121 -6.07 -14.54 27.40
CA LEU A 121 -7.25 -15.27 27.89
C LEU A 121 -7.27 -16.75 27.48
N GLY A 122 -6.33 -17.19 26.64
CA GLY A 122 -6.33 -18.54 26.05
C GLY A 122 -7.30 -18.72 24.89
N ASN A 123 -7.94 -17.65 24.41
CA ASN A 123 -8.88 -17.65 23.29
C ASN A 123 -8.12 -17.53 21.95
N VAL A 124 -7.31 -18.54 21.64
CA VAL A 124 -6.33 -18.51 20.54
C VAL A 124 -6.98 -18.33 19.17
N ARG A 125 -8.19 -18.88 18.99
CA ARG A 125 -8.94 -18.78 17.72
C ARG A 125 -9.34 -17.33 17.43
N GLU A 126 -9.94 -16.67 18.40
CA GLU A 126 -10.35 -15.27 18.34
C GLU A 126 -9.13 -14.35 18.17
N ALA A 127 -8.01 -14.71 18.81
CA ALA A 127 -6.75 -14.00 18.59
C ALA A 127 -6.29 -14.09 17.13
N GLY A 128 -6.31 -15.29 16.54
CA GLY A 128 -6.01 -15.48 15.12
C GLY A 128 -6.91 -14.64 14.20
N VAL A 129 -8.21 -14.56 14.48
CA VAL A 129 -9.13 -13.70 13.72
C VAL A 129 -8.71 -12.23 13.83
N ALA A 130 -8.42 -11.74 15.03
CA ALA A 130 -8.01 -10.37 15.24
C ALA A 130 -6.67 -10.03 14.54
N TYR A 131 -5.65 -10.88 14.66
CA TYR A 131 -4.38 -10.68 13.95
C TYR A 131 -4.54 -10.73 12.43
N ARG A 132 -5.39 -11.62 11.92
CA ARG A 132 -5.73 -11.64 10.49
C ARG A 132 -6.37 -10.32 10.05
N SER A 133 -7.32 -9.78 10.81
CA SER A 133 -7.94 -8.48 10.52
C SER A 133 -6.91 -7.35 10.52
N ALA A 134 -5.95 -7.36 11.44
CA ALA A 134 -4.85 -6.40 11.42
C ALA A 134 -3.91 -6.58 10.22
N ALA A 135 -3.66 -7.80 9.78
CA ALA A 135 -2.75 -8.11 8.66
C ALA A 135 -3.31 -7.69 7.29
N ILE A 136 -4.63 -7.67 7.12
CA ILE A 136 -5.29 -7.31 5.84
C ILE A 136 -5.68 -5.83 5.77
N ASP A 137 -5.47 -5.05 6.83
CA ASP A 137 -5.74 -3.61 6.84
C ASP A 137 -4.68 -2.88 6.02
N GLU A 138 -5.10 -2.20 4.95
CA GLU A 138 -4.23 -1.47 4.02
C GLU A 138 -3.48 -0.31 4.69
N ASN A 139 -3.99 0.23 5.82
CA ASN A 139 -3.35 1.30 6.57
C ASN A 139 -2.33 0.77 7.60
N ASN A 140 -2.17 -0.55 7.72
CA ASN A 140 -1.17 -1.13 8.60
C ASN A 140 0.23 -1.01 7.98
N PRO A 141 1.15 -0.23 8.58
CA PRO A 141 2.51 -0.07 8.05
C PRO A 141 3.39 -1.32 8.28
N ASN A 142 2.95 -2.26 9.11
CA ASN A 142 3.70 -3.48 9.43
C ASN A 142 2.76 -4.70 9.51
N PRO A 143 2.24 -5.19 8.36
CA PRO A 143 1.43 -6.40 8.32
C PRO A 143 2.24 -7.66 8.66
N SER A 144 3.57 -7.64 8.46
CA SER A 144 4.48 -8.74 8.81
C SER A 144 4.39 -9.12 10.29
N ALA A 145 4.35 -8.15 11.20
CA ALA A 145 4.20 -8.41 12.63
C ALA A 145 2.86 -9.09 12.98
N ALA A 146 1.76 -8.64 12.35
CA ALA A 146 0.44 -9.24 12.54
C ALA A 146 0.39 -10.69 12.01
N LEU A 147 0.99 -10.94 10.84
CA LEU A 147 1.07 -12.26 10.22
C LEU A 147 1.92 -13.23 11.05
N ARG A 148 3.01 -12.74 11.66
CA ARG A 148 3.81 -13.53 12.60
C ARG A 148 2.99 -13.96 13.81
N GLU A 149 2.24 -13.05 14.43
CA GLU A 149 1.36 -13.40 15.56
C GLU A 149 0.22 -14.35 15.14
N LEU A 150 -0.32 -14.21 13.92
CA LEU A 150 -1.27 -15.15 13.34
C LEU A 150 -0.66 -16.56 13.20
N GLY A 151 0.58 -16.67 12.71
CA GLY A 151 1.33 -17.92 12.66
C GLY A 151 1.51 -18.55 14.04
N GLY A 152 1.82 -17.74 15.05
CA GLY A 152 1.90 -18.18 16.45
C GLY A 152 0.57 -18.74 16.97
N SER A 153 -0.55 -18.11 16.63
CA SER A 153 -1.88 -18.62 16.96
C SER A 153 -2.17 -19.96 16.27
N PHE A 154 -1.77 -20.13 15.01
CA PHE A 154 -1.89 -21.44 14.33
C PHE A 154 -1.03 -22.52 14.99
N MET A 155 0.20 -22.21 15.39
CA MET A 155 1.05 -23.13 16.14
C MET A 155 0.40 -23.60 17.44
N GLN A 156 -0.16 -22.67 18.23
CA GLN A 156 -0.83 -23.00 19.48
C GLN A 156 -2.13 -23.82 19.28
N MET A 157 -2.76 -23.70 18.12
CA MET A 157 -3.90 -24.55 17.72
C MET A 157 -3.49 -25.91 17.12
N GLY A 158 -2.19 -26.23 17.05
CA GLY A 158 -1.68 -27.45 16.41
C GLY A 158 -1.77 -27.44 14.88
N ARG A 159 -2.02 -26.29 14.26
CA ARG A 159 -2.20 -26.10 12.81
C ARG A 159 -0.87 -25.70 12.15
N ALA A 160 0.12 -26.58 12.21
CA ALA A 160 1.49 -26.29 11.78
C ALA A 160 1.58 -25.87 10.29
N VAL A 161 0.81 -26.51 9.40
CA VAL A 161 0.82 -26.17 7.96
C VAL A 161 0.29 -24.76 7.70
N ASP A 162 -0.78 -24.35 8.39
CA ASP A 162 -1.30 -22.98 8.29
C ASP A 162 -0.34 -21.95 8.89
N ALA A 163 0.37 -22.32 9.96
CA ALA A 163 1.42 -21.48 10.54
C ALA A 163 2.56 -21.23 9.56
N VAL A 164 3.02 -22.26 8.83
CA VAL A 164 4.03 -22.14 7.77
C VAL A 164 3.59 -21.10 6.74
N GLU A 165 2.36 -21.16 6.24
CA GLU A 165 1.88 -20.20 5.25
C GLU A 165 1.77 -18.77 5.81
N ALA A 166 1.33 -18.61 7.06
CA ALA A 166 1.30 -17.31 7.72
C ALA A 166 2.70 -16.70 7.89
N TYR A 167 3.69 -17.49 8.34
CA TYR A 167 5.07 -17.02 8.50
C TYR A 167 5.76 -16.72 7.17
N ARG A 168 5.53 -17.53 6.12
CA ARG A 168 6.04 -17.23 4.77
C ARG A 168 5.44 -15.93 4.24
N THR A 169 4.15 -15.72 4.45
CA THR A 169 3.51 -14.45 4.10
C THR A 169 4.09 -13.30 4.94
N ALA A 170 4.39 -13.51 6.22
CA ALA A 170 5.05 -12.50 7.05
C ALA A 170 6.43 -12.11 6.49
N LEU A 171 7.20 -13.08 5.98
CA LEU A 171 8.48 -12.82 5.31
C LEU A 171 8.30 -12.00 4.02
N ASP A 172 7.27 -12.29 3.20
CA ASP A 172 6.93 -11.52 1.99
C ASP A 172 6.70 -10.02 2.28
N PHE A 173 6.23 -9.66 3.49
CA PHE A 173 6.00 -8.27 3.93
C PHE A 173 7.11 -7.70 4.82
N SER A 174 8.09 -8.51 5.20
CA SER A 174 9.18 -8.08 6.09
C SER A 174 10.26 -7.33 5.32
N GLN A 175 10.86 -6.31 5.94
CA GLN A 175 12.02 -5.63 5.36
C GLN A 175 13.31 -6.40 5.74
N PRO A 176 14.34 -6.48 4.87
CA PRO A 176 15.57 -7.24 5.13
C PRO A 176 16.30 -6.89 6.43
N LEU A 177 16.24 -5.62 6.85
CA LEU A 177 16.85 -5.12 8.09
C LEU A 177 15.93 -5.29 9.32
N GLY A 178 14.72 -5.83 9.14
CA GLY A 178 13.64 -5.79 10.12
C GLY A 178 13.16 -7.19 10.54
N GLY A 179 13.83 -7.80 11.51
CA GLY A 179 13.28 -8.91 12.30
C GLY A 179 13.00 -10.22 11.56
N GLN A 180 13.51 -10.39 10.33
CA GLN A 180 13.33 -11.61 9.54
C GLN A 180 13.84 -12.86 10.26
N ASN A 181 14.97 -12.74 10.97
CA ASN A 181 15.59 -13.85 11.68
C ASN A 181 14.65 -14.47 12.72
N ALA A 182 13.88 -13.64 13.44
CA ALA A 182 12.88 -14.12 14.39
C ALA A 182 11.74 -14.87 13.68
N ILE A 183 11.28 -14.37 12.53
CA ILE A 183 10.25 -15.03 11.72
C ILE A 183 10.78 -16.36 11.15
N TYR A 184 12.03 -16.41 10.70
CA TYR A 184 12.68 -17.66 10.26
C TYR A 184 12.80 -18.68 11.38
N GLY A 185 13.11 -18.25 12.61
CA GLY A 185 13.11 -19.12 13.79
C GLY A 185 11.72 -19.71 14.07
N ASP A 186 10.67 -18.88 14.03
CA ASP A 186 9.30 -19.33 14.22
C ASP A 186 8.81 -20.24 13.07
N LEU A 187 9.25 -19.95 11.83
CA LEU A 187 9.00 -20.77 10.65
C LEU A 187 9.69 -22.14 10.75
N GLY A 188 10.92 -22.20 11.25
CA GLY A 188 11.63 -23.45 11.51
C GLY A 188 10.88 -24.34 12.49
N LEU A 189 10.36 -23.77 13.59
CA LEU A 189 9.50 -24.50 14.53
C LEU A 189 8.22 -25.02 13.87
N ALA A 190 7.60 -24.21 13.01
CA ALA A 190 6.42 -24.63 12.26
C ALA A 190 6.71 -25.78 11.30
N TYR A 191 7.87 -25.77 10.63
CA TYR A 191 8.31 -26.89 9.80
C TYR A 191 8.58 -28.16 10.60
N VAL A 192 9.21 -28.07 11.78
CA VAL A 192 9.38 -29.21 12.68
C VAL A 192 8.02 -29.81 13.05
N ALA A 193 7.07 -28.96 13.48
CA ALA A 193 5.72 -29.40 13.84
C ALA A 193 4.93 -29.97 12.64
N ALA A 194 5.24 -29.56 11.42
CA ALA A 194 4.67 -30.08 10.19
C ALA A 194 5.41 -31.32 9.63
N ASN A 195 6.39 -31.86 10.36
CA ASN A 195 7.25 -32.98 9.95
C ASN A 195 8.08 -32.72 8.67
N ARG A 196 8.46 -31.46 8.42
CA ARG A 196 9.21 -31.02 7.23
C ARG A 196 10.65 -30.66 7.61
N MET A 197 11.41 -31.69 8.01
CA MET A 197 12.71 -31.52 8.68
C MET A 197 13.76 -30.79 7.82
N SER A 198 13.83 -31.07 6.51
CA SER A 198 14.77 -30.39 5.61
C SER A 198 14.52 -28.88 5.55
N GLU A 199 13.25 -28.48 5.41
CA GLU A 199 12.88 -27.05 5.38
C GLU A 199 13.03 -26.37 6.74
N ALA A 200 12.85 -27.12 7.83
CA ALA A 200 13.15 -26.62 9.17
C ALA A 200 14.62 -26.27 9.32
N VAL A 201 15.52 -27.15 8.86
CA VAL A 201 16.98 -26.92 8.90
C VAL A 201 17.36 -25.67 8.12
N ASP A 202 16.81 -25.50 6.91
CA ASP A 202 17.05 -24.31 6.08
C ASP A 202 16.55 -23.03 6.75
N ALA A 203 15.33 -23.06 7.33
CA ALA A 203 14.76 -21.91 8.02
C ALA A 203 15.58 -21.51 9.26
N PHE A 204 16.01 -22.47 10.09
CA PHE A 204 16.88 -22.18 11.24
C PHE A 204 18.27 -21.69 10.83
N ALA A 205 18.81 -22.21 9.73
CA ALA A 205 20.07 -21.71 9.17
C ALA A 205 19.94 -20.24 8.73
N HIS A 206 18.84 -19.86 8.06
CA HIS A 206 18.55 -18.47 7.74
C HIS A 206 18.37 -17.60 8.99
N ALA A 207 17.69 -18.12 10.03
CA ALA A 207 17.50 -17.40 11.28
C ALA A 207 18.83 -17.02 11.96
N THR A 208 19.89 -17.82 11.80
CA THR A 208 21.16 -17.66 12.52
C THR A 208 22.32 -17.18 11.63
N ALA A 209 22.08 -16.99 10.33
CA ALA A 209 23.12 -16.76 9.32
C ALA A 209 24.03 -15.55 9.59
N ASP A 210 23.48 -14.46 10.14
CA ASP A 210 24.23 -13.22 10.42
C ASP A 210 24.76 -13.12 11.86
N GLY A 211 24.47 -14.12 12.71
CA GLY A 211 24.85 -14.13 14.12
C GLY A 211 24.16 -13.10 15.03
N SER A 212 23.28 -12.25 14.49
CA SER A 212 22.54 -11.23 15.26
C SER A 212 21.39 -11.81 16.08
N TYR A 213 20.90 -12.98 15.68
CA TYR A 213 19.79 -13.67 16.32
C TYR A 213 20.25 -15.00 16.91
N GLN A 214 20.01 -15.15 18.21
CA GLN A 214 20.32 -16.36 18.96
C GLN A 214 19.04 -17.14 19.21
N LEU A 215 19.02 -18.41 18.81
CA LEU A 215 17.92 -19.31 19.09
C LEU A 215 17.83 -19.55 20.61
N ARG A 216 16.60 -19.54 21.13
CA ARG A 216 16.36 -19.96 22.51
C ARG A 216 16.76 -21.43 22.67
N PRO A 217 17.19 -21.90 23.87
CA PRO A 217 17.64 -23.28 24.07
C PRO A 217 16.64 -24.35 23.57
N GLU A 218 15.35 -24.13 23.80
CA GLU A 218 14.27 -25.01 23.31
C GLU A 218 14.21 -25.08 21.78
N VAL A 219 14.44 -23.96 21.11
CA VAL A 219 14.43 -23.85 19.64
C VAL A 219 15.72 -24.42 19.06
N GLN A 220 16.86 -24.23 19.73
CA GLN A 220 18.12 -24.85 19.36
C GLN A 220 18.02 -26.39 19.41
N ALA A 221 17.40 -26.95 20.46
CA ALA A 221 17.16 -28.39 20.54
C ALA A 221 16.29 -28.90 19.38
N ALA A 222 15.26 -28.14 18.98
CA ALA A 222 14.45 -28.46 17.80
C ALA A 222 15.26 -28.39 16.50
N TYR A 223 16.19 -27.44 16.37
CA TYR A 223 17.09 -27.34 15.22
C TYR A 223 18.04 -28.55 15.13
N ASP A 224 18.68 -28.90 16.25
CA ASP A 224 19.61 -30.04 16.31
C ASP A 224 18.89 -31.37 16.00
N ALA A 225 17.66 -31.53 16.53
CA ALA A 225 16.81 -32.68 16.22
C ALA A 225 16.45 -32.75 14.72
N ALA A 226 16.10 -31.62 14.11
CA ALA A 226 15.82 -31.56 12.67
C ALA A 226 17.06 -31.91 11.82
N GLN A 227 18.23 -31.39 12.18
CA GLN A 227 19.49 -31.73 11.49
C GLN A 227 19.80 -33.24 11.58
N LYS A 228 19.61 -33.83 12.76
CA LYS A 228 19.79 -35.27 12.96
C LYS A 228 18.83 -36.09 12.12
N ALA A 229 17.55 -35.69 12.07
CA ALA A 229 16.55 -36.35 11.24
C ALA A 229 16.89 -36.30 9.74
N VAL A 230 17.35 -35.14 9.25
CA VAL A 230 17.78 -34.98 7.84
C VAL A 230 18.99 -35.86 7.53
N ARG A 231 20.00 -35.91 8.42
CA ARG A 231 21.17 -36.78 8.26
C ARG A 231 20.80 -38.26 8.24
N ALA A 232 19.86 -38.69 9.08
CA ALA A 232 19.37 -40.06 9.09
C ALA A 232 18.63 -40.44 7.79
N ILE A 233 17.94 -39.48 7.16
CA ILE A 233 17.27 -39.70 5.86
C ILE A 233 18.29 -39.76 4.71
N GLN A 234 19.34 -38.94 4.76
CA GLN A 234 20.34 -38.83 3.70
C GLN A 234 21.47 -39.87 3.79
N GLY A 235 21.78 -40.35 4.99
CA GLY A 235 22.85 -41.32 5.21
C GLY A 235 22.29 -42.72 5.49
N GLY A 236 22.71 -43.71 4.71
CA GLY A 236 22.60 -45.13 5.09
C GLY A 236 23.56 -45.52 6.22
N GLY A 237 23.80 -44.61 7.16
CA GLY A 237 24.69 -44.81 8.30
C GLY A 237 24.03 -45.68 9.38
N PRO A 238 24.84 -46.33 10.25
CA PRO A 238 24.33 -47.15 11.32
C PRO A 238 23.32 -46.36 12.17
N SER A 239 22.25 -47.03 12.61
CA SER A 239 21.28 -46.42 13.51
C SER A 239 21.97 -45.94 14.80
N GLU A 240 21.32 -45.08 15.59
CA GLU A 240 21.89 -44.65 16.87
C GLU A 240 22.20 -45.83 17.79
N THR A 241 21.37 -46.86 17.72
CA THR A 241 21.58 -48.15 18.38
C THR A 241 22.84 -48.81 17.87
N ASP A 242 23.06 -48.88 16.55
CA ASP A 242 24.26 -49.48 15.96
C ASP A 242 25.54 -48.68 16.27
N ALA A 243 25.46 -47.35 16.27
CA ALA A 243 26.59 -46.49 16.62
C ALA A 243 26.93 -46.59 18.11
N PHE A 244 25.91 -46.67 18.98
CA PHE A 244 26.09 -46.87 20.41
C PHE A 244 26.59 -48.27 20.75
N LEU A 245 26.04 -49.30 20.11
CA LEU A 245 26.50 -50.68 20.24
C LEU A 245 27.94 -50.80 19.75
N ALA A 246 28.28 -50.24 18.59
CA ALA A 246 29.65 -50.24 18.08
C ALA A 246 30.63 -49.51 19.02
N ALA A 247 30.21 -48.37 19.59
CA ALA A 247 31.00 -47.66 20.60
C ALA A 247 31.17 -48.45 21.91
N ALA A 248 30.19 -49.28 22.27
CA ALA A 248 30.24 -50.21 23.38
C ALA A 248 30.96 -51.54 23.05
N GLY A 249 31.52 -51.68 21.83
CA GLY A 249 32.23 -52.87 21.37
C GLY A 249 31.34 -53.99 20.81
N TYR A 250 30.03 -53.76 20.72
CA TYR A 250 29.05 -54.68 20.12
C TYR A 250 28.84 -54.30 18.64
N GLY A 251 29.43 -55.05 17.72
CA GLY A 251 29.34 -54.73 16.28
C GLY A 251 30.42 -55.38 15.42
N ALA A 252 31.43 -56.01 16.04
CA ALA A 252 32.37 -56.87 15.34
C ALA A 252 31.75 -58.27 15.11
N GLY A 253 30.88 -58.38 14.10
CA GLY A 253 30.89 -59.53 13.19
C GLY A 253 29.98 -60.75 13.45
N VAL A 254 29.20 -60.86 14.54
CA VAL A 254 28.29 -62.01 14.69
C VAL A 254 27.00 -61.63 15.44
N ASP A 255 25.85 -61.90 14.82
CA ASP A 255 24.53 -61.83 15.44
C ASP A 255 24.40 -62.93 16.53
N PRO A 256 24.16 -62.58 17.81
CA PRO A 256 24.06 -63.55 18.90
C PRO A 256 22.87 -64.52 18.79
N LEU A 257 21.90 -64.24 17.92
CA LEU A 257 20.70 -65.06 17.73
C LEU A 257 20.71 -65.92 16.45
N ASP A 258 21.65 -65.67 15.53
CA ASP A 258 21.91 -66.54 14.37
C ASP A 258 23.44 -66.75 14.18
N PRO A 259 24.03 -67.69 14.92
CA PRO A 259 25.45 -68.01 14.81
C PRO A 259 25.83 -68.71 13.49
N THR A 260 24.86 -69.00 12.61
CA THR A 260 25.07 -69.81 11.39
C THR A 260 24.75 -69.07 10.08
N GLY A 261 24.14 -67.89 10.14
CA GLY A 261 23.82 -67.07 8.96
C GLY A 261 22.80 -67.71 8.02
N ALA A 262 21.99 -68.65 8.51
CA ALA A 262 21.10 -69.47 7.69
C ALA A 262 19.63 -68.98 7.68
N THR A 263 19.29 -67.92 8.41
CA THR A 263 17.90 -67.43 8.51
C THR A 263 17.51 -66.35 7.48
N GLY A 264 18.42 -65.99 6.56
CA GLY A 264 18.21 -64.97 5.54
C GLY A 264 17.17 -65.29 4.44
N GLU A 265 16.53 -66.47 4.45
CA GLU A 265 15.61 -66.88 3.38
C GLU A 265 14.12 -66.53 3.61
N PHE A 266 13.76 -65.85 4.70
CA PHE A 266 12.35 -65.52 4.99
C PHE A 266 12.00 -64.03 4.90
N MET A 267 12.69 -63.27 4.04
CA MET A 267 12.21 -61.97 3.59
C MET A 267 11.81 -62.05 2.11
N PRO A 268 10.61 -61.60 1.71
CA PRO A 268 10.24 -61.54 0.30
C PRO A 268 11.28 -60.69 -0.45
N SER A 269 11.63 -61.11 -1.68
CA SER A 269 12.65 -60.43 -2.45
C SER A 269 12.25 -58.96 -2.68
N PRO A 270 13.22 -58.02 -2.74
CA PRO A 270 12.98 -56.58 -2.93
C PRO A 270 12.12 -56.22 -4.16
N GLU A 271 11.95 -57.18 -5.07
CA GLU A 271 11.19 -57.10 -6.31
C GLU A 271 9.67 -57.11 -6.08
N ASP A 272 9.22 -57.64 -4.93
CA ASP A 272 7.79 -57.89 -4.62
C ASP A 272 7.12 -56.76 -3.80
N THR A 273 7.88 -55.72 -3.41
CA THR A 273 7.36 -54.63 -2.56
C THR A 273 7.03 -53.33 -3.30
N GLY A 274 7.22 -53.28 -4.62
CA GLY A 274 6.88 -52.11 -5.46
C GLY A 274 7.58 -50.80 -5.07
N PHE A 275 8.55 -50.83 -4.15
CA PHE A 275 9.22 -49.66 -3.61
C PHE A 275 10.41 -49.21 -4.48
N PHE A 276 10.98 -50.12 -5.29
CA PHE A 276 12.12 -49.86 -6.18
C PHE A 276 11.82 -50.00 -7.68
N SER A 277 10.55 -50.18 -8.08
CA SER A 277 10.19 -50.27 -9.51
C SER A 277 10.06 -48.91 -10.20
N VAL A 278 10.17 -47.80 -9.46
CA VAL A 278 10.19 -46.46 -10.06
C VAL A 278 11.57 -46.23 -10.68
N THR A 279 11.62 -46.29 -12.00
CA THR A 279 12.86 -46.02 -12.72
C THR A 279 13.26 -44.55 -12.58
N GLU A 280 14.55 -44.25 -12.65
CA GLU A 280 15.04 -42.85 -12.65
C GLU A 280 14.37 -42.01 -13.76
N ALA A 281 14.00 -42.66 -14.88
CA ALA A 281 13.24 -42.06 -15.95
C ALA A 281 11.83 -41.61 -15.52
N GLU A 282 11.10 -42.43 -14.76
CA GLU A 282 9.76 -42.10 -14.25
C GLU A 282 9.80 -40.98 -13.19
N LEU A 283 10.81 -40.98 -12.31
CA LEU A 283 11.03 -39.90 -11.34
C LEU A 283 11.32 -38.56 -12.02
N VAL A 284 12.11 -38.56 -13.10
CA VAL A 284 12.40 -37.35 -13.90
C VAL A 284 11.16 -36.90 -14.68
N GLU A 285 10.34 -37.82 -15.16
CA GLU A 285 9.10 -37.48 -15.86
C GLU A 285 8.04 -36.91 -14.89
N GLN A 286 7.93 -37.47 -13.68
CA GLN A 286 7.09 -36.97 -12.60
C GLN A 286 7.55 -35.59 -12.10
N ASP A 287 8.86 -35.35 -11.89
CA ASP A 287 9.35 -34.03 -11.52
C ASP A 287 9.18 -33.01 -12.66
N ARG A 288 9.28 -33.42 -13.94
CA ARG A 288 8.92 -32.56 -15.09
C ARG A 288 7.43 -32.22 -15.10
N HIS A 289 6.57 -33.19 -14.79
CA HIS A 289 5.13 -33.00 -14.70
C HIS A 289 4.77 -32.05 -13.54
N ASP A 290 5.39 -32.23 -12.37
CA ASP A 290 5.19 -31.39 -11.18
C ASP A 290 5.80 -29.99 -11.34
N ARG A 291 6.91 -29.84 -12.09
CA ARG A 291 7.44 -28.53 -12.49
C ARG A 291 6.48 -27.80 -13.44
N LYS A 292 5.79 -28.51 -14.34
CA LYS A 292 4.75 -27.93 -15.21
C LYS A 292 3.51 -27.50 -14.42
N ILE A 293 3.11 -28.26 -13.40
CA ILE A 293 2.00 -27.90 -12.49
C ILE A 293 2.38 -26.69 -11.61
N ARG A 294 3.60 -26.64 -11.05
CA ARG A 294 4.07 -25.51 -10.23
C ARG A 294 4.13 -24.18 -11.00
N ARG A 295 4.38 -24.21 -12.31
CA ARG A 295 4.33 -23.00 -13.17
C ARG A 295 2.91 -22.47 -13.39
N LYS A 296 1.85 -23.27 -13.21
CA LYS A 296 0.46 -22.83 -13.41
C LYS A 296 -0.09 -21.94 -12.29
N HIS A 297 0.52 -21.88 -11.10
CA HIS A 297 -0.05 -21.15 -9.95
C HIS A 297 0.52 -19.76 -9.66
N LYS A 298 1.43 -19.21 -10.49
CA LYS A 298 2.04 -17.90 -10.24
C LYS A 298 1.58 -16.82 -11.22
N HIS A 299 0.29 -16.47 -11.20
CA HIS A 299 -0.26 -15.35 -11.97
C HIS A 299 0.21 -13.96 -11.49
N ARG A 300 1.12 -13.84 -10.51
CA ARG A 300 1.62 -12.55 -10.00
C ARG A 300 2.26 -11.71 -11.13
N GLY A 301 3.02 -12.34 -12.03
CA GLY A 301 3.65 -11.65 -13.18
C GLY A 301 2.67 -11.21 -14.26
N LEU A 302 1.70 -12.07 -14.62
CA LEU A 302 0.66 -11.73 -15.61
C LEU A 302 -0.25 -10.61 -15.09
N LYS A 303 -0.61 -10.64 -13.79
CA LYS A 303 -1.39 -9.56 -13.17
C LYS A 303 -0.65 -8.22 -13.20
N ALA A 304 0.64 -8.20 -12.87
CA ALA A 304 1.46 -7.00 -12.97
C ALA A 304 1.55 -6.48 -14.42
N PHE A 305 1.72 -7.37 -15.40
CA PHE A 305 1.72 -7.01 -16.82
C PHE A 305 0.38 -6.42 -17.29
N LEU A 306 -0.74 -7.02 -16.90
CA LEU A 306 -2.07 -6.53 -17.26
C LEU A 306 -2.37 -5.16 -16.66
N ILE A 307 -1.93 -4.90 -15.43
CA ILE A 307 -2.06 -3.57 -14.79
C ILE A 307 -1.23 -2.54 -15.56
N LEU A 308 0.01 -2.87 -15.91
CA LEU A 308 0.88 -1.97 -16.66
C LEU A 308 0.33 -1.68 -18.07
N LEU A 309 -0.22 -2.69 -18.75
CA LEU A 309 -0.91 -2.53 -20.03
C LEU A 309 -2.14 -1.62 -19.90
N LEU A 310 -2.95 -1.81 -18.86
CA LEU A 310 -4.14 -0.99 -18.62
C LEU A 310 -3.78 0.47 -18.35
N LEU A 311 -2.72 0.72 -17.56
CA LEU A 311 -2.20 2.08 -17.35
C LEU A 311 -1.72 2.71 -18.65
N LEU A 312 -1.03 1.95 -19.51
CA LEU A 312 -0.57 2.46 -20.81
C LEU A 312 -1.75 2.83 -21.72
N VAL A 313 -2.82 2.01 -21.74
CA VAL A 313 -4.05 2.32 -22.49
C VAL A 313 -4.74 3.56 -21.94
N LEU A 314 -4.80 3.73 -20.61
CA LEU A 314 -5.38 4.93 -19.99
C LEU A 314 -4.58 6.19 -20.34
N VAL A 315 -3.24 6.12 -20.30
CA VAL A 315 -2.37 7.24 -20.70
C VAL A 315 -2.55 7.55 -22.19
N ALA A 316 -2.56 6.53 -23.06
CA ALA A 316 -2.80 6.72 -24.48
C ALA A 316 -4.18 7.33 -24.75
N GLY A 317 -5.22 6.90 -24.01
CA GLY A 317 -6.57 7.47 -24.07
C GLY A 317 -6.61 8.93 -23.63
N ALA A 318 -5.92 9.28 -22.53
CA ALA A 318 -5.82 10.65 -22.05
C ALA A 318 -5.08 11.56 -23.05
N LEU A 319 -3.97 11.09 -23.63
CA LEU A 319 -3.23 11.79 -24.67
C LEU A 319 -4.07 11.97 -25.94
N GLY A 320 -4.82 10.94 -26.36
CA GLY A 320 -5.74 11.01 -27.48
C GLY A 320 -6.88 12.02 -27.24
N LEU A 321 -7.46 12.04 -26.05
CA LEU A 321 -8.48 13.01 -25.68
C LEU A 321 -7.93 14.44 -25.64
N ALA A 322 -6.73 14.64 -25.11
CA ALA A 322 -6.06 15.94 -25.11
C ALA A 322 -5.79 16.42 -26.53
N PHE A 323 -5.29 15.54 -27.41
CA PHE A 323 -5.09 15.82 -28.83
C PHE A 323 -6.41 16.22 -29.51
N TYR A 324 -7.49 15.46 -29.28
CA TYR A 324 -8.82 15.75 -29.81
C TYR A 324 -9.38 17.09 -29.31
N ARG A 325 -9.11 17.46 -28.05
CA ARG A 325 -9.46 18.75 -27.43
C ARG A 325 -8.58 19.92 -27.94
N GLY A 326 -7.63 19.67 -28.83
CA GLY A 326 -6.78 20.70 -29.42
C GLY A 326 -5.52 21.03 -28.60
N TYR A 327 -5.11 20.16 -27.67
CA TYR A 327 -3.80 20.28 -27.03
C TYR A 327 -2.70 19.71 -27.93
N GLY A 328 -1.55 20.36 -27.93
CA GLY A 328 -0.41 19.99 -28.76
C GLY A 328 0.89 20.49 -28.14
N TRP A 329 2.01 19.97 -28.64
CA TRP A 329 3.34 20.37 -28.24
C TRP A 329 4.17 20.73 -29.47
N PRO A 330 4.71 21.95 -29.58
CA PRO A 330 4.53 23.10 -28.67
C PRO A 330 3.08 23.62 -28.63
N MET A 331 2.70 24.27 -27.52
CA MET A 331 1.36 24.84 -27.33
C MET A 331 1.17 26.12 -28.16
N GLN A 332 -0.08 26.46 -28.47
CA GLN A 332 -0.43 27.62 -29.29
C GLN A 332 0.21 28.92 -28.77
N ASP A 333 0.14 29.15 -27.46
CA ASP A 333 0.65 30.36 -26.82
C ASP A 333 2.18 30.48 -27.03
N SER A 334 2.90 29.37 -26.82
CA SER A 334 4.35 29.31 -27.02
C SER A 334 4.77 29.53 -28.48
N VAL A 335 3.98 29.03 -29.45
CA VAL A 335 4.25 29.22 -30.89
C VAL A 335 4.08 30.69 -31.26
N VAL A 336 3.05 31.34 -30.73
CA VAL A 336 2.75 32.76 -31.00
C VAL A 336 3.79 33.67 -30.34
N GLU A 337 4.14 33.44 -29.08
CA GLU A 337 5.20 34.18 -28.41
C GLU A 337 6.54 34.03 -29.13
N SER A 338 6.86 32.82 -29.61
CA SER A 338 8.08 32.55 -30.37
C SER A 338 8.07 33.23 -31.75
N LEU A 339 6.92 33.28 -32.42
CA LEU A 339 6.76 33.99 -33.70
C LEU A 339 7.00 35.50 -33.52
N PHE A 340 6.37 36.11 -32.53
CA PHE A 340 6.47 37.56 -32.29
C PHE A 340 7.88 37.97 -31.83
N SER A 341 8.52 37.16 -30.99
CA SER A 341 9.91 37.39 -30.56
C SER A 341 10.91 37.18 -31.69
N ALA A 342 10.72 36.17 -32.53
CA ALA A 342 11.53 35.96 -33.73
C ALA A 342 11.43 37.15 -34.69
N ASN A 343 10.22 37.67 -34.92
CA ASN A 343 10.04 38.85 -35.77
C ASN A 343 10.68 40.12 -35.17
N ALA A 344 10.49 40.36 -33.86
CA ALA A 344 11.04 41.52 -33.17
C ALA A 344 12.58 41.51 -33.06
N SER A 345 13.20 40.34 -33.14
CA SER A 345 14.66 40.19 -33.16
C SER A 345 15.26 40.19 -34.58
N GLY A 346 14.43 40.33 -35.62
CA GLY A 346 14.85 40.24 -37.02
C GLY A 346 15.27 38.83 -37.45
N GLY A 347 14.83 37.81 -36.70
CA GLY A 347 15.11 36.39 -36.96
C GLY A 347 14.17 35.76 -37.99
N ASP A 348 14.40 34.48 -38.27
CA ASP A 348 13.57 33.71 -39.22
C ASP A 348 12.24 33.28 -38.57
N VAL A 349 11.13 33.68 -39.17
CA VAL A 349 9.76 33.33 -38.73
C VAL A 349 9.22 32.07 -39.42
N THR A 350 9.90 31.60 -40.48
CA THR A 350 9.49 30.44 -41.29
C THR A 350 9.20 29.19 -40.44
N PRO A 351 9.97 28.87 -39.38
CA PRO A 351 9.71 27.71 -38.54
C PRO A 351 8.38 27.77 -37.78
N TYR A 352 7.72 28.93 -37.67
CA TYR A 352 6.46 29.07 -36.93
C TYR A 352 5.23 29.14 -37.85
N LEU A 353 5.44 29.22 -39.16
CA LEU A 353 4.37 29.31 -40.15
C LEU A 353 3.99 27.94 -40.71
N ALA A 354 2.73 27.78 -41.07
CA ALA A 354 2.22 26.55 -41.66
C ALA A 354 2.72 26.39 -43.10
N ALA A 355 2.89 25.13 -43.55
CA ALA A 355 3.36 24.83 -44.90
C ALA A 355 2.43 25.37 -46.02
N GLY A 356 1.17 25.66 -45.70
CA GLY A 356 0.20 26.25 -46.62
C GLY A 356 0.29 27.78 -46.79
N VAL A 357 1.20 28.46 -46.08
CA VAL A 357 1.40 29.91 -46.17
C VAL A 357 2.35 30.22 -47.32
N SER A 358 1.87 30.94 -48.34
CA SER A 358 2.71 31.34 -49.49
C SER A 358 3.80 32.33 -49.09
N ASP A 359 4.82 32.51 -49.92
CA ASP A 359 5.90 33.47 -49.64
C ASP A 359 5.38 34.92 -49.58
N GLU A 360 4.33 35.25 -50.34
CA GLU A 360 3.64 36.54 -50.27
C GLU A 360 2.91 36.74 -48.94
N GLN A 361 2.19 35.70 -48.48
CA GLN A 361 1.48 35.74 -47.19
C GLN A 361 2.46 35.81 -46.02
N ARG A 362 3.63 35.15 -46.12
CA ARG A 362 4.72 35.24 -45.15
C ARG A 362 5.22 36.68 -45.03
N ALA A 363 5.50 37.33 -46.16
CA ALA A 363 5.98 38.72 -46.18
C ALA A 363 4.92 39.68 -45.59
N GLN A 364 3.64 39.44 -45.85
CA GLN A 364 2.54 40.19 -45.25
C GLN A 364 2.49 40.01 -43.73
N ILE A 365 2.56 38.77 -43.23
CA ILE A 365 2.57 38.48 -41.78
C ILE A 365 3.76 39.17 -41.10
N GLN A 366 4.96 39.11 -41.68
CA GLN A 366 6.15 39.80 -41.14
C GLN A 366 5.97 41.32 -41.08
N THR A 367 5.31 41.91 -42.07
CA THR A 367 5.05 43.36 -42.13
C THR A 367 4.01 43.80 -41.10
N LEU A 368 3.03 42.94 -40.79
CA LEU A 368 1.98 43.22 -39.81
C LEU A 368 2.48 43.08 -38.36
N LEU A 369 3.45 42.19 -38.13
CA LEU A 369 4.02 41.97 -36.81
C LEU A 369 4.93 43.15 -36.40
N PRO A 370 4.91 43.55 -35.12
CA PRO A 370 5.74 44.64 -34.63
C PRO A 370 7.23 44.25 -34.67
N THR A 371 8.09 45.22 -34.99
CA THR A 371 9.55 45.06 -35.05
C THR A 371 10.23 45.22 -33.68
N THR A 372 9.51 45.71 -32.67
CA THR A 372 10.00 45.80 -31.28
C THR A 372 8.87 45.47 -30.30
N VAL A 373 9.07 44.49 -29.42
CA VAL A 373 8.06 44.05 -28.45
C VAL A 373 8.69 43.86 -27.07
N SER A 374 8.00 44.32 -26.02
CA SER A 374 8.43 44.13 -24.62
C SER A 374 7.86 42.84 -24.02
N SER A 375 6.61 42.52 -24.33
CA SER A 375 5.94 41.27 -23.95
C SER A 375 4.79 40.95 -24.90
N VAL A 376 4.46 39.66 -25.00
CA VAL A 376 3.29 39.16 -25.73
C VAL A 376 2.44 38.38 -24.74
N GLY A 377 1.19 38.79 -24.57
CA GLY A 377 0.19 38.03 -23.80
C GLY A 377 -0.79 37.37 -24.74
N VAL A 378 -1.21 36.15 -24.45
CA VAL A 378 -2.21 35.42 -25.23
C VAL A 378 -3.50 35.28 -24.42
N SER A 379 -4.63 35.63 -25.04
CA SER A 379 -5.98 35.52 -24.47
C SER A 379 -6.96 34.88 -25.47
N ASP A 380 -8.13 34.46 -24.98
CA ASP A 380 -9.27 34.00 -25.79
C ASP A 380 -8.98 32.83 -26.74
N VAL A 381 -8.24 31.83 -26.25
CA VAL A 381 -7.83 30.68 -27.05
C VAL A 381 -9.00 29.72 -27.28
N THR A 382 -9.57 29.78 -28.49
CA THR A 382 -10.57 28.84 -28.99
C THR A 382 -9.87 27.68 -29.68
N ARG A 383 -9.97 26.48 -29.09
CA ARG A 383 -9.27 25.27 -29.55
C ARG A 383 -10.25 24.32 -30.24
N SER A 384 -9.84 23.80 -31.40
CA SER A 384 -10.43 22.61 -32.02
C SER A 384 -9.34 21.58 -32.31
N MET A 385 -9.73 20.40 -32.80
CA MET A 385 -8.77 19.35 -33.15
C MET A 385 -7.82 19.76 -34.30
N THR A 386 -8.29 20.60 -35.23
CA THR A 386 -7.58 20.90 -36.49
C THR A 386 -7.16 22.36 -36.64
N SER A 387 -7.87 23.28 -35.99
CA SER A 387 -7.62 24.73 -36.03
C SER A 387 -7.75 25.35 -34.63
N SER A 388 -6.95 26.37 -34.35
CA SER A 388 -7.04 27.13 -33.10
C SER A 388 -6.99 28.61 -33.43
N GLN A 389 -7.88 29.39 -32.80
CA GLN A 389 -7.87 30.84 -32.90
C GLN A 389 -7.56 31.43 -31.53
N LEU A 390 -6.75 32.47 -31.49
CA LEU A 390 -6.41 33.18 -30.25
C LEU A 390 -6.18 34.65 -30.52
N THR A 391 -6.24 35.43 -29.44
CA THR A 391 -5.92 36.86 -29.45
C THR A 391 -4.56 37.07 -28.81
N ALA A 392 -3.60 37.60 -29.56
CA ALA A 392 -2.28 37.98 -29.07
C ALA A 392 -2.25 39.49 -28.81
N THR A 393 -1.84 39.90 -27.61
CA THR A 393 -1.65 41.31 -27.23
C THR A 393 -0.15 41.59 -27.12
N ALA A 394 0.40 42.35 -28.06
CA ALA A 394 1.79 42.76 -28.04
C ALA A 394 1.92 44.14 -27.37
N THR A 395 2.79 44.24 -26.36
CA THR A 395 3.09 45.51 -25.67
C THR A 395 4.35 46.14 -26.27
N LEU A 396 4.21 47.33 -26.83
CA LEU A 396 5.29 48.11 -27.44
C LEU A 396 6.10 48.84 -26.35
N PRO A 397 7.41 49.08 -26.55
CA PRO A 397 8.26 49.79 -25.59
C PRO A 397 7.78 51.21 -25.23
N ALA A 398 7.00 51.84 -26.11
CA ALA A 398 6.39 53.16 -25.89
C ALA A 398 5.09 53.13 -25.06
N GLY A 399 4.70 51.96 -24.53
CA GLY A 399 3.54 51.79 -23.64
C GLY A 399 2.20 51.52 -24.34
N GLY A 400 2.18 51.44 -25.68
CA GLY A 400 0.98 51.04 -26.44
C GLY A 400 0.81 49.51 -26.51
N ALA A 401 -0.43 49.04 -26.47
CA ALA A 401 -0.76 47.62 -26.68
C ALA A 401 -1.53 47.45 -28.01
N GLN A 402 -1.11 46.50 -28.84
CA GLN A 402 -1.78 46.14 -30.09
C GLN A 402 -2.27 44.69 -30.03
N GLN A 403 -3.53 44.47 -30.39
CA GLN A 403 -4.15 43.15 -30.45
C GLN A 403 -4.11 42.58 -31.87
N TYR A 404 -3.94 41.26 -31.94
CA TYR A 404 -3.87 40.48 -33.17
C TYR A 404 -4.73 39.23 -33.03
N HIS A 405 -5.54 38.93 -34.04
CA HIS A 405 -6.18 37.64 -34.19
C HIS A 405 -5.24 36.71 -34.94
N VAL A 406 -4.85 35.62 -34.29
CA VAL A 406 -3.93 34.63 -34.87
C VAL A 406 -4.69 33.32 -35.07
N THR A 407 -4.66 32.83 -36.30
CA THR A 407 -5.18 31.50 -36.63
C THR A 407 -4.02 30.53 -36.76
N LEU A 408 -4.15 29.39 -36.09
CA LEU A 408 -3.19 28.29 -36.13
C LEU A 408 -3.85 27.05 -36.70
N VAL A 409 -3.08 26.30 -37.48
CA VAL A 409 -3.46 25.00 -38.02
C VAL A 409 -2.59 23.91 -37.42
N ARG A 410 -3.15 22.72 -37.32
CA ARG A 410 -2.45 21.57 -36.76
C ARG A 410 -1.31 21.13 -37.69
N ASP A 411 -0.14 20.93 -37.11
CA ASP A 411 1.03 20.36 -37.80
C ASP A 411 1.64 19.25 -36.92
N GLY A 412 1.37 18.00 -37.29
CA GLY A 412 1.68 16.82 -36.48
C GLY A 412 1.07 16.90 -35.07
N ILE A 413 1.92 16.87 -34.05
CA ILE A 413 1.51 16.98 -32.64
C ILE A 413 1.49 18.42 -32.12
N GLY A 414 1.90 19.39 -32.93
CA GLY A 414 2.03 20.81 -32.55
C GLY A 414 1.16 21.73 -33.41
N TRP A 415 1.46 23.02 -33.32
CA TRP A 415 0.71 24.08 -33.99
C TRP A 415 1.63 24.98 -34.81
N LYS A 416 1.10 25.49 -35.93
CA LYS A 416 1.76 26.48 -36.79
C LYS A 416 0.78 27.58 -37.16
N VAL A 417 1.27 28.79 -37.32
CA VAL A 417 0.45 29.96 -37.66
C VAL A 417 0.11 29.95 -39.15
N SER A 418 -1.17 30.06 -39.47
CA SER A 418 -1.68 30.14 -40.85
C SER A 418 -2.01 31.57 -41.27
N SER A 419 -2.48 32.42 -40.35
CA SER A 419 -2.77 33.83 -40.61
C SER A 419 -2.66 34.68 -39.35
N VAL A 420 -2.34 35.95 -39.55
CA VAL A 420 -2.29 36.99 -38.50
C VAL A 420 -3.03 38.21 -39.02
N GLU A 421 -4.01 38.66 -38.26
CA GLU A 421 -4.82 39.84 -38.59
C GLU A 421 -4.76 40.84 -37.43
N VAL A 422 -4.68 42.13 -37.74
CA VAL A 422 -4.65 43.19 -36.73
C VAL A 422 -6.08 43.44 -36.25
N ALA A 423 -6.31 43.32 -34.95
CA ALA A 423 -7.60 43.67 -34.36
C ALA A 423 -7.69 45.19 -34.20
N TYR A 424 -8.56 45.82 -34.99
CA TYR A 424 -8.91 47.24 -34.84
C TYR A 424 -10.20 47.35 -34.04
N ALA A 425 -10.22 48.21 -33.03
CA ALA A 425 -11.42 48.48 -32.22
C ALA A 425 -12.45 49.34 -33.00
N SER A 426 -13.01 48.81 -34.10
CA SER A 426 -14.25 49.30 -34.72
C SER A 426 -14.71 48.40 -35.88
N ARG A 427 -15.51 47.36 -35.59
CA ARG A 427 -16.62 46.87 -36.43
C ARG A 427 -17.36 45.76 -35.71
N THR A 428 -18.50 46.09 -35.13
CA THR A 428 -19.60 45.14 -34.90
C THR A 428 -20.13 44.74 -36.27
N GLU A 429 -19.83 43.53 -36.74
CA GLU A 429 -20.54 42.92 -37.86
C GLU A 429 -21.64 42.01 -37.33
N ASP A 430 -22.85 42.55 -37.41
CA ASP A 430 -24.13 41.85 -37.34
C ASP A 430 -24.25 40.99 -38.61
N SER A 431 -24.22 39.67 -38.48
CA SER A 431 -24.52 38.75 -39.58
C SER A 431 -25.60 37.76 -39.17
N THR A 432 -26.82 38.28 -39.00
CA THR A 432 -28.04 37.48 -39.10
C THR A 432 -28.27 37.09 -40.56
N THR A 433 -27.89 35.88 -40.96
CA THR A 433 -28.45 35.22 -42.13
C THR A 433 -29.60 34.31 -41.71
N VAL A 434 -30.78 34.73 -42.13
CA VAL A 434 -32.08 34.04 -42.09
C VAL A 434 -32.04 32.73 -42.89
N SER A 435 -32.78 31.72 -42.43
CA SER A 435 -33.36 30.70 -43.30
C SER A 435 -34.83 30.46 -42.90
N PRO A 436 -35.76 30.26 -43.85
CA PRO A 436 -37.21 30.28 -43.62
C PRO A 436 -37.86 28.89 -43.60
N ASP A 437 -39.13 28.88 -43.14
CA ASP A 437 -40.16 27.83 -43.28
C ASP A 437 -39.91 26.48 -42.57
N SER A 438 -40.86 25.72 -42.04
CA SER A 438 -42.33 25.70 -41.83
C SER A 438 -42.53 24.46 -40.92
N SER A 439 -43.45 24.27 -39.98
CA SER A 439 -44.90 24.32 -40.05
C SER A 439 -45.44 23.85 -38.68
N VAL A 440 -46.47 24.56 -38.19
CA VAL A 440 -47.70 24.06 -37.54
C VAL A 440 -47.60 22.92 -36.50
N GLY A 441 -47.88 23.29 -35.24
CA GLY A 441 -48.32 22.39 -34.17
C GLY A 441 -49.28 23.11 -33.22
N THR A 442 -50.57 22.91 -33.45
CA THR A 442 -51.71 23.57 -32.80
C THR A 442 -52.08 22.92 -31.45
N SER A 443 -52.60 23.74 -30.53
CA SER A 443 -53.50 23.42 -29.38
C SER A 443 -52.89 22.63 -28.21
N THR A 444 -53.22 22.86 -26.93
CA THR A 444 -54.44 23.44 -26.35
C THR A 444 -54.11 23.84 -24.90
N GLY A 445 -54.62 24.98 -24.45
CA GLY A 445 -54.71 25.29 -23.03
C GLY A 445 -55.89 24.55 -22.40
N THR A 446 -55.69 23.99 -21.20
CA THR A 446 -56.76 23.64 -20.29
C THR A 446 -56.47 24.28 -18.94
N ILE A 447 -57.30 25.27 -18.60
CA ILE A 447 -57.41 25.83 -17.26
C ILE A 447 -58.41 24.94 -16.51
N SER A 448 -58.03 24.45 -15.34
CA SER A 448 -58.98 24.15 -14.28
C SER A 448 -58.39 24.53 -12.93
N SER A 449 -59.03 25.56 -12.35
CA SER A 449 -59.21 25.77 -10.92
C SER A 449 -59.51 24.43 -10.22
N THR A 450 -59.17 24.21 -8.95
CA THR A 450 -59.88 24.80 -7.80
C THR A 450 -59.12 24.46 -6.49
N THR A 451 -58.76 25.49 -5.75
CA THR A 451 -58.90 25.70 -4.29
C THR A 451 -58.67 24.55 -3.29
N THR A 452 -57.58 24.69 -2.53
CA THR A 452 -57.37 24.50 -1.07
C THR A 452 -58.50 23.90 -0.22
N SER A 453 -58.19 22.85 0.56
CA SER A 453 -58.05 22.87 2.05
C SER A 453 -57.87 21.45 2.61
N ASN A 454 -56.91 21.31 3.55
CA ASN A 454 -56.52 20.14 4.37
C ASN A 454 -55.82 18.96 3.70
#